data_AF-N8UNB6-F1
#
_entry.id   AF-N8UNB6-F1
#
_cell.length_a   1.000
_cell.length_b   1.000
_cell.length_c   1.000
_cell.angle_alpha   90.00
_cell.angle_beta   90.00
_cell.angle_gamma   90.00
#
_symmetry.space_group_name_H-M   'P 1'
#
loop_
_entity.id
_entity.type
_entity.pdbx_description
1 polymer ?
#
loop_
_entity_poly.entity_id
_entity_poly.type
_entity_poly.pdbx_seq_one_letter_code
_entity_poly.pdbx_strand_id
1 'polypeptide(L)'
;MKKLLLSLLFLCSPVMAAQTTWYAGSTYKGTVTVPIENGPNVVWKCNGKVCSMSGPWGNDLSLDSCQNLVLRIGKISYYKNSVGASWTAQSSQLAQCNQVVR
;
A
#
# COMPACT_ATOMS: atom_id res chain seq x y z
N MET A 1 -35.81 -37.72 -30.71
CA MET A 1 -34.86 -36.75 -31.30
C MET A 1 -34.57 -35.66 -30.26
N LYS A 2 -33.30 -35.54 -29.87
CA LYS A 2 -32.79 -34.78 -28.70
C LYS A 2 -32.65 -33.30 -29.07
N LYS A 3 -33.31 -32.37 -28.38
CA LYS A 3 -33.12 -30.92 -28.57
C LYS A 3 -31.97 -30.46 -27.66
N LEU A 4 -30.91 -29.92 -28.27
CA LEU A 4 -29.72 -29.38 -27.60
C LEU A 4 -30.11 -28.19 -26.70
N LEU A 5 -29.79 -28.29 -25.41
CA LEU A 5 -29.74 -27.17 -24.48
C LEU A 5 -28.43 -26.40 -24.74
N LEU A 6 -28.53 -25.17 -25.21
CA LEU A 6 -27.39 -24.24 -25.34
C LEU A 6 -27.10 -23.66 -23.95
N SER A 7 -26.16 -24.26 -23.23
CA SER A 7 -25.66 -23.76 -21.95
C SER A 7 -24.68 -22.60 -22.17
N LEU A 8 -25.10 -21.39 -21.78
CA LEU A 8 -24.21 -20.22 -21.64
C LEU A 8 -23.15 -20.51 -20.56
N LEU A 9 -21.91 -20.69 -20.97
CA LEU A 9 -20.75 -20.65 -20.08
C LEU A 9 -20.25 -19.19 -20.00
N PHE A 10 -20.74 -18.45 -19.01
CA PHE A 10 -20.09 -17.22 -18.56
C PHE A 10 -18.73 -17.60 -17.93
N LEU A 11 -17.65 -17.42 -18.69
CA LEU A 11 -16.29 -17.50 -18.21
C LEU A 11 -16.00 -16.29 -17.30
N CYS A 12 -16.33 -16.38 -16.02
CA CYS A 12 -15.79 -15.48 -15.01
C CYS A 12 -14.33 -15.86 -14.74
N SER A 13 -13.40 -15.27 -15.51
CA SER A 13 -11.98 -15.33 -15.17
C SER A 13 -11.74 -14.57 -13.86
N PRO A 14 -11.09 -15.16 -12.84
CA PRO A 14 -10.69 -14.40 -11.67
C PRO A 14 -9.62 -13.39 -12.09
N VAL A 15 -9.96 -12.10 -12.03
CA VAL A 15 -8.95 -11.03 -12.04
C VAL A 15 -8.08 -11.25 -10.80
N MET A 16 -6.90 -11.81 -10.99
CA MET A 16 -5.86 -11.83 -9.96
C MET A 16 -5.45 -10.38 -9.73
N ALA A 17 -5.92 -9.79 -8.63
CA ALA A 17 -5.53 -8.44 -8.26
C ALA A 17 -4.01 -8.38 -8.07
N ALA A 18 -3.34 -7.52 -8.84
CA ALA A 18 -1.89 -7.36 -8.79
C ALA A 18 -1.46 -7.00 -7.36
N GLN A 19 -0.47 -7.73 -6.84
CA GLN A 19 0.11 -7.45 -5.52
C GLN A 19 1.19 -6.40 -5.67
N THR A 20 0.99 -5.25 -5.03
CA THR A 20 2.00 -4.19 -4.92
C THR A 20 2.60 -4.25 -3.51
N THR A 21 3.88 -3.94 -3.39
CA THR A 21 4.54 -3.79 -2.08
C THR A 21 5.01 -2.37 -1.91
N TRP A 22 4.66 -1.76 -0.78
CA TRP A 22 5.08 -0.43 -0.39
C TRP A 22 6.21 -0.51 0.63
N TYR A 23 7.06 0.50 0.62
CA TYR A 23 8.25 0.60 1.43
C TYR A 23 8.40 2.02 1.97
N ALA A 24 8.74 2.13 3.25
CA ALA A 24 9.05 3.40 3.91
C ALA A 24 10.36 3.31 4.67
N GLY A 25 11.26 4.27 4.47
CA GLY A 25 12.52 4.34 5.20
C GLY A 25 12.29 4.83 6.63
N SER A 26 12.45 3.96 7.63
CA SER A 26 12.17 4.29 9.04
C SER A 26 13.15 3.58 9.98
N THR A 27 13.45 4.23 11.10
CA THR A 27 14.22 3.65 12.21
C THR A 27 13.34 2.85 13.18
N TYR A 28 12.02 2.89 13.02
CA TYR A 28 11.09 2.14 13.85
C TYR A 28 11.27 0.62 13.69
N LYS A 29 11.17 -0.12 14.79
CA LYS A 29 11.22 -1.58 14.84
C LYS A 29 9.92 -2.12 15.41
N GLY A 30 9.32 -3.09 14.72
CA GLY A 30 8.08 -3.73 15.16
C GLY A 30 7.07 -3.82 14.04
N THR A 31 5.81 -4.02 14.41
CA THR A 31 4.69 -4.10 13.48
C THR A 31 3.67 -3.04 13.87
N VAL A 32 3.09 -2.35 12.89
CA VAL A 32 2.02 -1.38 13.12
C VAL A 32 0.84 -1.66 12.21
N THR A 33 -0.36 -1.47 12.75
CA THR A 33 -1.61 -1.57 12.00
C THR A 33 -2.10 -0.17 11.68
N VAL A 34 -2.35 0.07 10.41
CA VAL A 34 -2.66 1.39 9.85
C VAL A 34 -3.96 1.28 9.06
N PRO A 35 -4.93 2.19 9.25
CA PRO A 35 -6.12 2.24 8.40
C PRO A 35 -5.73 2.74 6.99
N ILE A 36 -6.38 2.20 5.97
CA ILE A 36 -6.40 2.79 4.63
C ILE A 36 -7.76 3.46 4.43
N GLU A 37 -7.78 4.62 3.80
CA GLU A 37 -9.02 5.31 3.42
C GLU A 37 -10.01 4.36 2.72
N ASN A 38 -11.22 4.22 3.28
CA ASN A 38 -12.27 3.34 2.80
C ASN A 38 -11.87 1.85 2.63
N GLY A 39 -10.81 1.40 3.31
CA GLY A 39 -10.23 0.07 3.17
C GLY A 39 -10.04 -0.67 4.50
N PRO A 40 -9.58 -1.92 4.46
CA PRO A 40 -9.23 -2.66 5.66
C PRO A 40 -7.99 -2.05 6.34
N ASN A 41 -7.84 -2.37 7.62
CA ASN A 41 -6.59 -2.14 8.32
C ASN A 41 -5.47 -2.98 7.70
N VAL A 42 -4.34 -2.35 7.41
CA VAL A 42 -3.15 -3.00 6.84
C VAL A 42 -2.00 -3.04 7.83
N VAL A 43 -1.17 -4.06 7.69
CA VAL A 43 -0.07 -4.33 8.60
C VAL A 43 1.25 -3.95 7.93
N TRP A 44 1.98 -3.05 8.57
CA TRP A 44 3.34 -2.68 8.21
C TRP A 44 4.34 -3.38 9.12
N LYS A 45 5.32 -4.06 8.51
CA LYS A 45 6.41 -4.73 9.22
C LYS A 45 7.68 -3.91 9.09
N CYS A 46 8.28 -3.54 10.21
CA CYS A 46 9.42 -2.63 10.28
C CYS A 46 10.63 -3.27 10.98
N ASN A 47 11.80 -3.19 10.35
CA ASN A 47 13.04 -3.79 10.86
C ASN A 47 14.07 -2.77 11.38
N GLY A 48 13.69 -1.50 11.52
CA GLY A 48 14.59 -0.41 11.92
C GLY A 48 15.41 0.20 10.78
N LYS A 49 15.15 -0.21 9.54
CA LYS A 49 15.67 0.42 8.32
C LYS A 49 14.57 0.68 7.30
N VAL A 50 13.67 -0.29 7.15
CA VAL A 50 12.52 -0.22 6.25
C VAL A 50 11.28 -0.77 6.94
N CYS A 51 10.16 -0.11 6.71
CA CYS A 51 8.83 -0.64 6.92
C CYS A 51 8.28 -1.11 5.56
N SER A 52 7.63 -2.26 5.51
CA SER A 52 6.97 -2.76 4.30
C SER A 52 5.57 -3.30 4.54
N MET A 53 4.74 -3.20 3.52
CA MET A 53 3.38 -3.74 3.46
C MET A 53 3.10 -4.16 2.02
N SER A 54 2.45 -5.30 1.83
CA SER A 54 2.01 -5.79 0.51
C SER A 54 0.50 -5.94 0.47
N GLY A 55 -0.09 -5.73 -0.71
CA GLY A 55 -1.51 -5.98 -0.93
C GLY A 55 -2.03 -5.46 -2.26
N PRO A 56 -3.30 -5.73 -2.59
CA PRO A 56 -3.94 -5.27 -3.81
C PRO A 56 -4.52 -3.85 -3.67
N TRP A 57 -3.75 -2.90 -3.12
CA TRP A 57 -4.23 -1.55 -2.77
C TRP A 57 -3.95 -0.50 -3.85
N GLY A 58 -3.72 -0.94 -5.09
CA GLY A 58 -3.41 -0.08 -6.23
C GLY A 58 -1.91 0.16 -6.43
N ASN A 59 -1.59 1.15 -7.27
CA ASN A 59 -0.23 1.44 -7.74
C ASN A 59 0.27 2.82 -7.34
N ASP A 60 -0.61 3.66 -6.80
CA ASP A 60 -0.26 5.04 -6.46
C ASP A 60 0.24 5.15 -5.03
N LEU A 61 0.95 6.24 -4.76
CA LEU A 61 1.29 6.66 -3.40
C LEU A 61 0.22 7.65 -2.92
N SER A 62 -0.32 7.40 -1.74
CA SER A 62 -1.33 8.26 -1.11
C SER A 62 -0.73 9.04 0.05
N LEU A 63 -1.05 10.34 0.14
CA LEU A 63 -0.69 11.18 1.27
C LEU A 63 -1.40 10.71 2.55
N ASP A 64 -2.67 10.32 2.46
CA ASP A 64 -3.42 9.81 3.61
C ASP A 64 -2.77 8.55 4.19
N SER A 65 -2.50 7.55 3.35
CA SER A 65 -1.83 6.31 3.79
C SER A 65 -0.45 6.60 4.39
N CYS A 66 0.30 7.52 3.79
CA CYS A 66 1.61 7.93 4.31
C CYS A 66 1.48 8.61 5.68
N GLN A 67 0.56 9.55 5.83
CA GLN A 67 0.30 10.27 7.08
C GLN A 67 -0.16 9.33 8.20
N ASN A 68 -1.08 8.41 7.88
CA ASN A 68 -1.53 7.38 8.80
C ASN A 68 -0.36 6.49 9.27
N LEU A 69 0.62 6.20 8.42
CA LEU A 69 1.82 5.45 8.80
C LEU A 69 2.73 6.28 9.72
N VAL A 70 3.14 7.49 9.30
CA VAL A 70 4.14 8.29 10.03
C VAL A 70 3.65 8.77 11.41
N LEU A 71 2.33 8.91 11.61
CA LEU A 71 1.75 9.16 12.93
C LEU A 71 2.04 8.05 13.96
N ARG A 72 2.35 6.83 13.49
CA ARG A 72 2.63 5.66 14.34
C ARG A 72 4.12 5.35 14.44
N ILE A 73 4.89 5.59 13.38
CA ILE A 73 6.30 5.19 13.30
C ILE A 73 7.30 6.36 13.27
N GLY A 74 6.80 7.60 13.32
CA GLY A 74 7.58 8.81 13.15
C GLY A 74 7.89 9.14 11.68
N LYS A 75 8.70 10.18 11.48
CA LYS A 75 9.09 10.66 10.14
C LYS A 75 9.85 9.59 9.35
N ILE A 76 9.61 9.55 8.05
CA ILE A 76 10.24 8.60 7.12
C ILE A 76 11.13 9.30 6.10
N SER A 77 12.18 8.62 5.63
CA SER A 77 13.16 9.19 4.69
C SER A 77 12.80 8.98 3.20
N TYR A 78 11.90 8.04 2.91
CA TYR A 78 11.32 7.82 1.59
C TYR A 78 10.00 7.08 1.72
N TYR A 79 9.18 7.15 0.68
CA TYR A 79 7.95 6.35 0.52
C TYR A 79 7.83 5.89 -0.93
N LYS A 80 7.82 4.58 -1.18
CA LYS A 80 7.84 4.03 -2.55
C LYS A 80 7.10 2.71 -2.65
N ASN A 81 6.90 2.22 -3.86
CA ASN A 81 6.33 0.91 -4.09
C ASN A 81 7.08 0.08 -5.16
N SER A 82 6.74 -1.20 -5.26
CA SER A 82 7.37 -2.17 -6.16
C SER A 82 7.07 -1.94 -7.63
N VAL A 83 6.10 -1.09 -7.97
CA VAL A 83 5.73 -0.75 -9.35
C VAL A 83 6.43 0.51 -9.88
N GLY A 84 7.21 1.19 -9.04
CA GLY A 84 8.12 2.27 -9.45
C GLY A 84 7.75 3.67 -8.96
N ALA A 85 6.60 3.85 -8.31
CA ALA A 85 6.25 5.15 -7.71
C ALA A 85 7.14 5.40 -6.48
N SER A 86 7.67 6.63 -6.34
CA SER A 86 8.60 6.97 -5.28
C SER A 86 8.55 8.45 -4.90
N TRP A 87 8.53 8.71 -3.60
CA TRP A 87 8.79 10.01 -2.98
C TRP A 87 10.09 9.94 -2.17
N THR A 88 11.00 10.86 -2.43
CA THR A 88 12.31 10.95 -1.78
C THR A 88 12.40 12.21 -0.92
N ALA A 89 13.56 12.44 -0.27
CA ALA A 89 13.80 13.62 0.56
C ALA A 89 13.55 14.96 -0.17
N GLN A 90 13.67 14.98 -1.50
CA GLN A 90 13.45 16.15 -2.34
C GLN A 90 11.99 16.32 -2.77
N SER A 91 11.13 15.33 -2.55
CA SER A 91 9.73 15.38 -2.94
C SER A 91 8.92 16.21 -1.94
N SER A 92 8.14 17.17 -2.44
CA SER A 92 7.20 17.96 -1.62
C SER A 92 6.15 17.06 -0.95
N GLN A 93 5.76 15.97 -1.61
CA GLN A 93 4.83 14.98 -1.06
C GLN A 93 5.40 14.27 0.17
N LEU A 94 6.70 13.96 0.19
CA LEU A 94 7.31 13.36 1.38
C LEU A 94 7.35 14.37 2.54
N ALA A 95 7.67 15.63 2.24
CA ALA A 95 7.63 16.69 3.24
C ALA A 95 6.21 16.86 3.82
N GLN A 96 5.19 16.88 2.95
CA GLN A 96 3.78 16.93 3.35
C GLN A 96 3.32 15.69 4.11
N CYS A 97 3.86 14.51 3.80
CA CYS A 97 3.59 13.32 4.59
C CYS A 97 4.16 13.47 6.01
N ASN A 98 5.42 13.87 6.13
CA ASN A 98 6.11 13.99 7.41
C ASN A 98 5.64 15.17 8.28
N GLN A 99 4.93 16.15 7.73
CA GLN A 99 4.52 17.37 8.44
C GLN A 99 3.53 17.10 9.59
N VAL A 100 2.81 15.98 9.55
CA VAL A 100 1.80 15.63 10.58
C VAL A 100 2.44 15.07 11.85
N VAL A 101 3.73 14.72 11.79
CA VAL A 101 4.51 14.24 12.94
C VAL A 101 5.05 15.45 13.69
N ARG A 102 4.60 15.61 14.94
CA ARG A 102 5.03 16.68 15.86
C ARG A 102 6.48 16.49 16.29
#